data_AF-A0A6M3KZB4-F1
#
_entry.id   AF-A0A6M3KZB4-F1
#
_cell.length_a   1.000
_cell.length_b   1.000
_cell.length_c   1.000
_cell.angle_alpha   90.00
_cell.angle_beta   90.00
_cell.angle_gamma   90.00
#
_symmetry.space_group_name_H-M   'P 1'
#
loop_
_entity.id
_entity.type
_entity.pdbx_description
1 polymer ?
#
loop_
_entity_poly.entity_id
_entity_poly.type
_entity_poly.pdbx_seq_one_letter_code
_entity_poly.pdbx_strand_id
1 'polypeptide(L)'
;MDRMWDCDDCEKERLQEARFCHHDAPFPIFEIDDRKFFRCPVKELDDETFESINVYNYFLQGHLPESGGMLDQDFYWVQVFGIVDNIQKQIQENKERRKRWLTQNLK
;
A
#
# COMPACT_ATOMS: atom_id res chain seq x y z
N MET A 1 -16.82 -6.75 -4.30
CA MET A 1 -16.99 -5.29 -4.18
C MET A 1 -15.65 -4.82 -3.70
N ASP A 2 -14.74 -4.67 -4.66
CA ASP A 2 -13.31 -4.78 -4.40
C ASP A 2 -12.63 -3.51 -4.80
N ARG A 3 -11.71 -3.12 -3.94
CA ARG A 3 -10.79 -1.98 -3.98
C ARG A 3 -11.19 -0.83 -3.07
N MET A 4 -10.11 -0.24 -2.58
CA MET A 4 -9.95 1.18 -2.37
C MET A 4 -10.20 1.58 -0.92
N TRP A 5 -9.15 1.47 -0.13
CA TRP A 5 -8.91 2.42 0.94
C TRP A 5 -7.89 3.50 0.49
N ASP A 6 -7.40 3.46 -0.75
CA ASP A 6 -6.46 4.44 -1.27
C ASP A 6 -7.14 5.79 -1.58
N CYS A 7 -6.56 6.91 -1.12
CA CYS A 7 -7.12 8.24 -1.33
C CYS A 7 -6.92 8.76 -2.77
N ASP A 8 -5.81 8.41 -3.42
CA ASP A 8 -5.50 8.82 -4.80
C ASP A 8 -6.46 8.14 -5.79
N ASP A 9 -6.71 6.84 -5.61
CA ASP A 9 -7.68 6.12 -6.43
C ASP A 9 -9.11 6.57 -6.12
N CYS A 10 -9.42 6.85 -4.84
CA CYS A 10 -10.71 7.40 -4.44
C CYS A 10 -11.01 8.74 -5.12
N GLU A 11 -9.99 9.59 -5.27
CA GLU A 11 -10.11 10.85 -5.98
C GLU A 11 -10.28 10.68 -7.49
N LYS A 12 -9.52 9.78 -8.12
CA LYS A 12 -9.67 9.46 -9.55
C LYS A 12 -11.07 8.95 -9.88
N GLU A 13 -11.63 8.11 -9.01
CA GLU A 13 -12.95 7.52 -9.18
C GLU A 13 -14.10 8.41 -8.66
N ARG A 14 -13.78 9.55 -8.05
CA ARG A 14 -14.75 10.53 -7.52
C ARG A 14 -15.70 9.96 -6.46
N LEU A 15 -15.19 9.12 -5.57
CA LEU A 15 -15.99 8.46 -4.54
C LEU A 15 -16.05 9.22 -3.19
N GLN A 16 -15.45 10.41 -3.09
CA GLN A 16 -15.31 11.13 -1.83
C GLN A 16 -16.65 11.45 -1.16
N GLU A 17 -17.66 11.80 -1.96
CA GLU A 17 -19.01 12.10 -1.47
C GLU A 17 -19.72 10.84 -0.97
N ALA A 18 -19.67 9.76 -1.77
CA ALA A 18 -20.25 8.47 -1.38
C ALA A 18 -19.57 7.85 -0.15
N ARG A 19 -18.36 8.30 0.18
CA ARG A 19 -17.55 7.84 1.32
C ARG A 19 -17.45 8.86 2.45
N PHE A 20 -18.22 9.94 2.39
CA PHE A 20 -18.37 10.88 3.50
C PHE A 20 -17.02 11.48 3.95
N CYS A 21 -16.18 11.91 2.98
CA CYS A 21 -14.80 12.38 3.25
C CYS A 21 -14.74 13.68 4.08
N HIS A 22 -15.76 14.54 3.95
CA HIS A 22 -15.79 15.89 4.53
C HIS A 22 -16.89 16.11 5.57
N HIS A 23 -17.79 15.14 5.75
CA HIS A 23 -18.93 15.23 6.65
C HIS A 23 -19.30 13.84 7.13
N ASP A 24 -19.93 13.72 8.30
CA ASP A 24 -20.39 12.43 8.80
C ASP A 24 -21.68 11.99 8.11
N ALA A 25 -21.78 10.70 7.82
CA ALA A 25 -23.01 10.06 7.39
C ALA A 25 -24.03 10.00 8.55
N PRO A 26 -25.34 10.03 8.27
CA PRO A 26 -26.37 9.84 9.28
C PRO A 26 -26.47 8.38 9.79
N PHE A 27 -25.66 7.47 9.24
CA PHE A 27 -25.60 6.05 9.57
C PHE A 27 -24.14 5.58 9.56
N PRO A 28 -23.79 4.51 10.30
CA PRO A 28 -22.45 3.95 10.23
C PRO A 28 -22.18 3.39 8.82
N ILE A 29 -21.07 3.81 8.21
CA ILE A 29 -20.63 3.33 6.89
C ILE A 29 -19.60 2.21 7.00
N PHE A 30 -18.98 2.05 8.17
CA PHE A 30 -18.01 1.01 8.45
C PHE A 30 -18.00 0.66 9.95
N GLU A 31 -17.70 -0.59 10.30
CA GLU A 31 -17.64 -1.07 11.68
C GLU A 31 -16.45 -2.01 11.86
N ILE A 32 -15.61 -1.75 12.88
CA ILE A 32 -14.44 -2.57 13.24
C ILE A 32 -14.47 -2.74 14.76
N ASP A 33 -14.47 -3.97 15.28
CA ASP A 33 -14.44 -4.27 16.72
C ASP A 33 -15.39 -3.39 17.56
N ASP A 34 -16.68 -3.40 17.19
CA ASP A 34 -17.77 -2.59 17.79
C ASP A 34 -17.61 -1.06 17.67
N ARG A 35 -16.54 -0.57 17.03
CA ARG A 35 -16.34 0.85 16.73
C ARG A 35 -16.99 1.18 15.39
N LYS A 36 -17.96 2.10 15.45
CA LYS A 36 -18.71 2.59 14.30
C LYS A 36 -18.05 3.82 13.70
N PHE A 37 -17.85 3.79 12.40
CA PHE A 37 -17.33 4.90 11.62
C PHE A 37 -18.44 5.45 10.74
N PHE A 38 -18.65 6.75 10.84
CA PHE A 38 -19.65 7.50 10.07
C PHE A 38 -19.02 8.21 8.86
N ARG A 39 -17.69 8.06 8.70
CA ARG A 39 -16.87 8.61 7.63
C ARG A 39 -15.82 7.59 7.23
N CYS A 40 -15.16 7.82 6.10
CA CYS A 40 -14.06 6.98 5.65
C CYS A 40 -12.97 6.89 6.75
N PRO A 41 -12.67 5.70 7.30
CA PRO A 41 -11.72 5.53 8.40
C PRO A 41 -10.26 5.73 7.98
N VAL A 42 -9.95 5.87 6.69
CA VAL A 42 -8.57 5.91 6.17
C VAL A 42 -7.70 6.96 6.85
N LYS A 43 -8.26 8.13 7.20
CA LYS A 43 -7.51 9.17 7.92
C LYS A 43 -7.28 8.87 9.41
N GLU A 44 -8.01 7.90 9.96
CA GLU A 44 -7.90 7.44 11.35
C GLU A 44 -7.03 6.20 11.48
N LEU A 45 -6.67 5.57 10.36
CA LEU A 45 -5.74 4.45 10.30
C LEU A 45 -4.33 5.02 10.12
N ASP A 46 -3.37 4.53 10.89
CA ASP A 46 -1.97 4.75 10.55
C ASP A 46 -1.58 3.93 9.31
N ASP A 47 -0.44 4.29 8.71
CA ASP A 47 0.04 3.66 7.47
C ASP A 47 0.21 2.14 7.63
N GLU A 48 0.61 1.68 8.81
CA GLU A 48 0.82 0.25 9.14
C GLU A 48 -0.50 -0.53 9.20
N THR A 49 -1.52 0.05 9.85
CA THR A 49 -2.87 -0.54 9.91
C THR A 49 -3.52 -0.57 8.53
N PHE A 50 -3.31 0.48 7.75
CA PHE A 50 -3.79 0.56 6.38
C PHE A 50 -3.18 -0.53 5.47
N GLU A 51 -1.87 -0.70 5.55
CA GLU A 51 -1.15 -1.75 4.82
C GLU A 51 -1.64 -3.14 5.23
N SER A 52 -1.85 -3.36 6.53
CA SER A 52 -2.39 -4.62 7.07
C SER A 52 -3.78 -4.96 6.51
N ILE A 53 -4.69 -3.97 6.41
CA ILE A 53 -6.03 -4.16 5.82
C ILE A 53 -5.93 -4.51 4.34
N ASN A 54 -5.02 -3.88 3.60
CA ASN A 54 -4.83 -4.20 2.18
C ASN A 54 -4.32 -5.63 2.00
N VAL A 55 -3.35 -6.06 2.81
CA VAL A 55 -2.85 -7.44 2.74
C VAL A 55 -3.95 -8.45 3.10
N TYR A 56 -4.77 -8.16 4.11
CA TYR A 56 -5.91 -9.00 4.46
C TYR A 56 -6.95 -9.10 3.33
N ASN A 57 -7.21 -8.00 2.61
CA ASN A 57 -8.09 -8.04 1.43
C ASN A 57 -7.50 -8.89 0.29
N TYR A 58 -6.18 -8.79 0.03
CA TYR A 58 -5.52 -9.67 -0.94
C TYR A 58 -5.60 -11.14 -0.54
N PHE A 59 -5.51 -11.45 0.76
CA PHE A 59 -5.78 -12.79 1.28
C PHE A 59 -7.20 -13.26 0.99
N LEU A 60 -8.22 -12.46 1.32
CA LEU A 60 -9.63 -12.80 1.09
C LEU A 60 -9.95 -13.03 -0.40
N GLN A 61 -9.27 -12.32 -1.29
CA GLN A 61 -9.43 -12.47 -2.74
C GLN A 61 -8.64 -13.67 -3.31
N GLY A 62 -7.93 -14.43 -2.48
CA GLY A 62 -7.12 -15.57 -2.91
C GLY A 62 -5.92 -15.18 -3.77
N HIS A 63 -5.48 -13.92 -3.69
CA HIS A 63 -4.34 -13.40 -4.44
C HIS A 63 -3.01 -13.63 -3.75
N LEU A 64 -3.01 -14.19 -2.54
CA LEU A 64 -1.79 -14.68 -1.93
C LEU A 64 -1.27 -15.92 -2.68
N PRO A 65 0.02 -15.95 -3.06
CA PRO A 65 0.58 -17.00 -3.89
C PRO A 65 0.57 -18.39 -3.22
N GLU A 66 0.55 -18.45 -1.89
CA GLU A 66 0.53 -19.70 -1.13
C GLU A 66 -0.73 -19.82 -0.26
N SER A 67 -1.15 -21.07 0.00
CA SER A 67 -2.24 -21.37 0.94
C SER A 67 -1.76 -21.13 2.37
N GLY A 68 -2.29 -20.11 3.04
CA GLY A 68 -1.90 -19.74 4.40
C GLY A 68 -2.09 -18.25 4.66
N GLY A 69 -1.73 -17.79 5.86
CA GLY A 69 -1.72 -16.37 6.19
C GLY A 69 -0.54 -15.63 5.56
N MET A 70 -0.42 -14.33 5.83
CA MET A 70 0.67 -13.47 5.32
C MET A 70 2.08 -13.96 5.74
N LEU A 71 2.18 -14.56 6.91
CA LEU A 71 3.44 -15.13 7.42
C LEU A 71 3.79 -16.47 6.77
N ASP A 72 2.84 -17.10 6.08
CA ASP A 72 3.03 -18.37 5.36
C ASP A 72 3.34 -18.14 3.87
N GLN A 73 3.75 -16.92 3.50
CA GLN A 73 4.03 -16.54 2.11
C GLN A 73 5.53 -16.51 1.81
N ASP A 74 6.24 -17.60 2.09
CA ASP A 74 7.70 -17.68 1.97
C ASP A 74 8.18 -17.29 0.57
N PHE A 75 7.49 -17.74 -0.49
CA PHE A 75 7.84 -17.42 -1.86
C PHE A 75 7.57 -15.94 -2.22
N TYR A 76 6.54 -15.32 -1.65
CA TYR A 76 6.28 -13.88 -1.81
C TYR A 76 7.41 -13.05 -1.21
N TRP A 77 7.82 -13.38 0.02
CA TRP A 77 8.91 -12.68 0.69
C TRP A 77 10.24 -12.83 -0.08
N VAL A 78 10.54 -14.02 -0.60
CA VAL A 78 11.72 -14.25 -1.46
C VAL A 78 11.68 -13.36 -2.71
N GLN A 79 10.52 -13.21 -3.36
CA GLN A 79 10.38 -12.32 -4.52
C GLN A 79 10.53 -10.84 -4.15
N VAL A 80 9.90 -10.41 -3.06
CA VAL A 80 10.01 -9.03 -2.55
C VAL A 80 11.47 -8.71 -2.21
N PHE A 81 12.18 -9.59 -1.51
CA PHE A 81 13.60 -9.41 -1.22
C PHE A 81 14.46 -9.35 -2.49
N GLY A 82 14.16 -10.18 -3.49
CA GLY A 82 14.83 -10.12 -4.79
C GLY A 82 14.63 -8.80 -5.53
N ILE A 83 13.42 -8.25 -5.49
CA ILE A 83 13.10 -6.93 -6.08
C ILE A 83 13.83 -5.81 -5.35
N VAL A 84 13.78 -5.82 -4.00
CA VAL A 84 14.45 -4.79 -3.17
C VAL A 84 15.97 -4.82 -3.40
N ASP A 85 16.59 -6.00 -3.41
CA ASP A 85 18.02 -6.16 -3.69
C ASP A 85 18.39 -5.65 -5.09
N ASN A 86 17.56 -5.91 -6.10
CA ASN A 86 17.77 -5.39 -7.45
C ASN A 86 17.70 -3.85 -7.50
N ILE A 87 16.69 -3.25 -6.86
CA ILE A 87 16.55 -1.79 -6.77
C ILE A 87 17.78 -1.17 -6.07
N GLN A 88 18.23 -1.76 -4.96
CA GLN A 88 19.42 -1.29 -4.25
C GLN A 88 20.68 -1.36 -5.12
N LYS A 89 20.86 -2.45 -5.88
CA LYS A 89 21.96 -2.58 -6.86
C LYS A 89 21.89 -1.50 -7.93
N GLN A 90 20.72 -1.25 -8.52
CA GLN A 90 20.55 -0.18 -9.52
C GLN A 90 20.86 1.21 -8.95
N ILE A 91 20.41 1.51 -7.73
CA ILE A 91 20.73 2.77 -7.05
C ILE A 91 22.24 2.92 -6.88
N GLN A 92 22.92 1.85 -6.46
CA GLN A 92 24.37 1.86 -6.25
C GLN A 92 25.13 2.02 -7.56
N GLU A 93 24.74 1.29 -8.61
CA GLU A 93 25.32 1.41 -9.95
C GLU A 93 25.15 2.82 -10.52
N ASN A 94 23.98 3.43 -10.32
CA ASN A 94 23.71 4.81 -10.74
C ASN A 94 24.57 5.81 -9.98
N LYS A 95 24.77 5.63 -8.67
CA LYS A 95 25.70 6.45 -7.87
C LYS A 95 27.12 6.36 -8.39
N GLU A 96 27.62 5.16 -8.66
CA GLU A 96 28.98 4.95 -9.18
C GLU A 96 29.14 5.48 -10.61
N ARG A 97 28.12 5.30 -11.46
CA ARG A 97 28.10 5.90 -12.81
C ARG A 97 28.16 7.43 -12.75
N ARG A 98 27.39 8.05 -11.84
CA ARG A 98 27.41 9.51 -11.62
C ARG A 98 28.76 10.00 -11.12
N LYS A 99 29.39 9.30 -10.16
CA LYS A 99 30.76 9.62 -9.70
C LYS A 99 31.76 9.58 -10.85
N ARG A 100 31.77 8.51 -11.65
CA ARG A 100 32.65 8.39 -12.83
C ARG A 100 32.46 9.52 -13.82
N TRP A 101 31.20 9.86 -14.15
CA TRP A 101 30.88 10.96 -15.06
C TRP A 101 31.40 12.30 -14.53
N LEU A 102 31.21 12.59 -13.23
CA LEU A 102 31.72 13.81 -12.60
C LEU A 102 33.25 13.85 -12.63
N THR A 103 33.94 12.75 -12.33
CA THR A 103 35.41 12.69 -12.36
C THR A 103 36.00 12.90 -13.75
N GLN A 104 35.29 12.50 -14.81
CA GLN A 104 35.74 12.61 -16.19
C GLN A 104 35.45 13.96 -16.84
N ASN A 105 34.40 14.68 -16.41
CA ASN A 105 33.93 15.91 -17.07
C ASN A 105 34.11 17.20 -16.24
N LEU A 106 34.62 17.10 -15.01
CA LEU A 106 34.99 18.26 -14.16
C LEU A 106 36.51 18.43 -13.97
N LYS A 107 37.31 17.84 -14.88
CA LYS A 107 38.74 18.17 -15.06
C LYS A 107 38.91 19.02 -16.30
#